data_AF-A0A8T3X2V7-F1
#
_entry.id   AF-A0A8T3X2V7-F1
#
_cell.length_a   1.000
_cell.length_b   1.000
_cell.length_c   1.000
_cell.angle_alpha   90.00
_cell.angle_beta   90.00
_cell.angle_gamma   90.00
#
_symmetry.space_group_name_H-M   'P 1'
#
loop_
_entity.id
_entity.type
_entity.pdbx_description
1 polymer ?
#
loop_
_entity_poly.entity_id
_entity_poly.type
_entity_poly.pdbx_seq_one_letter_code
_entity_poly.pdbx_strand_id
1 'polypeptide(L)'
;MVYADTDFFLAMIKKEDWLKTGAKKIYEEYKGSIETSVLTLAGLLLVAKRENLDMENIVASIFQIADIKGMTIKQGMEIVNHIKNNNLGVFDAFNAVLAEGQPIISSDRKYGKLGIPVIPLKV
;
A
#
# COMPACT_ATOMS: atom_id res chain seq x y z
N MET A 1 -9.50 -11.13 16.78
CA MET A 1 -8.87 -10.46 15.63
C MET A 1 -9.58 -10.91 14.36
N VAL A 2 -9.85 -9.98 13.43
CA VAL A 2 -10.46 -10.25 12.12
C VAL A 2 -9.55 -9.76 11.01
N TYR A 3 -9.60 -10.41 9.86
CA TYR A 3 -8.78 -10.04 8.71
C TYR A 3 -9.67 -9.34 7.68
N ALA A 4 -9.33 -8.10 7.31
CA ALA A 4 -10.07 -7.31 6.33
C ALA A 4 -9.38 -7.33 4.97
N ASP A 5 -10.16 -7.53 3.90
CA ASP A 5 -9.72 -7.41 2.51
C ASP A 5 -9.98 -5.99 1.97
N THR A 6 -9.54 -5.74 0.74
CA THR A 6 -9.52 -4.47 0.03
C THR A 6 -10.90 -3.82 -0.07
N ASP A 7 -11.96 -4.60 -0.24
CA ASP A 7 -13.34 -4.10 -0.40
C ASP A 7 -13.83 -3.34 0.85
N PHE A 8 -13.53 -3.85 2.04
CA PHE A 8 -13.83 -3.20 3.32
C PHE A 8 -13.22 -1.80 3.37
N PHE A 9 -11.95 -1.66 3.01
CA PHE A 9 -11.27 -0.37 3.02
C PHE A 9 -11.76 0.55 1.90
N LEU A 10 -12.03 0.02 0.71
CA LEU A 10 -12.62 0.81 -0.39
C LEU A 10 -13.98 1.38 -0.01
N ALA A 11 -14.82 0.58 0.66
CA ALA A 11 -16.12 1.02 1.16
C ALA A 11 -16.01 2.15 2.19
N MET A 12 -14.93 2.17 2.98
CA MET A 12 -14.64 3.23 3.94
C MET A 12 -14.11 4.51 3.25
N ILE A 13 -13.24 4.36 2.25
CA ILE A 13 -12.52 5.47 1.60
C ILE A 13 -13.36 6.18 0.54
N LYS A 14 -14.06 5.44 -0.33
CA LYS A 14 -14.83 6.05 -1.43
C LYS A 14 -15.95 6.91 -0.88
N LYS A 15 -16.24 8.05 -1.51
CA LYS A 15 -17.33 8.95 -1.06
C LYS A 15 -18.68 8.21 -1.02
N GLU A 16 -18.98 7.50 -2.10
CA GLU A 16 -20.19 6.70 -2.29
C GLU A 16 -19.78 5.24 -2.54
N ASP A 17 -20.26 4.34 -1.69
CA ASP A 17 -20.09 2.90 -1.84
C ASP A 17 -21.28 2.20 -1.17
N TRP A 18 -21.85 1.20 -1.85
CA TRP A 18 -23.02 0.47 -1.37
C TRP A 18 -22.74 -0.35 -0.11
N LEU A 19 -21.46 -0.67 0.16
CA LEU A 19 -21.01 -1.38 1.36
C LEU A 19 -20.71 -0.44 2.54
N LYS A 20 -20.67 0.89 2.34
CA LYS A 20 -20.17 1.85 3.34
C LYS A 20 -20.86 1.74 4.70
N THR A 21 -22.18 1.60 4.73
CA THR A 21 -22.93 1.48 6.00
C THR A 21 -22.56 0.19 6.74
N GLY A 22 -22.42 -0.92 6.01
CA GLY A 22 -21.99 -2.20 6.58
C GLY A 22 -20.54 -2.13 7.09
N ALA A 23 -19.63 -1.58 6.29
CA ALA A 23 -18.22 -1.42 6.66
C ALA A 23 -18.06 -0.58 7.93
N LYS A 24 -18.81 0.53 8.08
CA LYS A 24 -18.79 1.33 9.30
C LYS A 24 -19.28 0.56 10.52
N LYS A 25 -20.35 -0.22 10.39
CA LYS A 25 -20.87 -1.04 11.48
C LYS A 25 -19.84 -2.08 11.93
N ILE A 26 -19.22 -2.79 10.97
CA ILE A 26 -18.18 -3.79 11.23
C ILE A 26 -16.93 -3.14 11.83
N TYR A 27 -16.55 -1.94 11.37
CA TYR A 27 -15.44 -1.20 11.96
C TYR A 27 -15.65 -0.93 13.45
N GLU A 28 -16.83 -0.44 13.85
CA GLU A 28 -17.12 -0.18 15.27
C GLU A 28 -17.12 -1.46 16.11
N GLU A 29 -17.59 -2.58 15.55
CA GLU A 29 -17.63 -3.88 16.23
C GLU A 29 -16.22 -4.46 16.48
N TYR A 30 -15.30 -4.29 15.52
CA TYR A 30 -13.96 -4.90 15.57
C TYR A 30 -12.83 -3.88 15.78
N LYS A 31 -13.14 -2.65 16.19
CA LYS A 31 -12.16 -1.58 16.35
C LYS A 31 -10.96 -2.01 17.21
N GLY A 32 -9.75 -1.78 16.72
CA GLY A 32 -8.50 -2.20 17.38
C GLY A 32 -8.21 -3.70 17.30
N SER A 33 -9.02 -4.48 16.58
CA SER A 33 -8.86 -5.92 16.37
C SER A 33 -8.88 -6.32 14.90
N ILE A 34 -8.72 -5.37 13.98
CA ILE A 34 -8.65 -5.59 12.53
C ILE A 34 -7.20 -5.68 12.10
N GLU A 35 -6.89 -6.71 11.32
CA GLU A 35 -5.61 -6.86 10.64
C GLU A 35 -5.82 -6.92 9.14
N THR A 36 -4.75 -6.65 8.39
CA THR A 36 -4.70 -6.90 6.96
C THR A 36 -3.26 -7.13 6.50
N SER A 37 -3.04 -7.18 5.18
CA SER A 37 -1.72 -7.42 4.60
C SER A 37 -1.24 -6.27 3.73
N VAL A 38 0.06 -6.32 3.45
CA VAL A 38 0.74 -5.52 2.43
C VAL A 38 0.06 -5.64 1.06
N LEU A 39 -0.52 -6.80 0.72
CA LEU A 39 -1.22 -7.00 -0.55
C LEU A 39 -2.51 -6.14 -0.62
N THR A 40 -3.23 -6.03 0.49
CA THR A 40 -4.41 -5.16 0.59
C THR A 40 -4.04 -3.70 0.37
N LEU A 41 -2.94 -3.24 0.98
CA LEU A 41 -2.43 -1.89 0.73
C LEU A 41 -2.03 -1.69 -0.73
N ALA A 42 -1.35 -2.67 -1.35
CA ALA A 42 -1.00 -2.61 -2.76
C ALA A 42 -2.23 -2.50 -3.67
N GLY A 43 -3.27 -3.28 -3.39
CA GLY A 43 -4.56 -3.21 -4.08
C GLY A 43 -5.20 -1.83 -3.96
N LEU A 44 -5.22 -1.25 -2.77
CA LEU A 44 -5.73 0.11 -2.54
C LEU A 44 -4.94 1.17 -3.31
N LEU A 45 -3.61 1.08 -3.32
CA LEU A 45 -2.77 2.04 -4.06
C LEU A 45 -2.90 1.89 -5.58
N LEU A 46 -3.17 0.69 -6.10
CA LEU A 46 -3.53 0.49 -7.51
C LEU A 46 -4.85 1.18 -7.86
N VAL A 47 -5.88 1.01 -7.02
CA VAL A 47 -7.16 1.71 -7.21
C VAL A 47 -6.98 3.21 -7.08
N ALA A 48 -6.23 3.68 -6.08
CA ALA A 48 -5.94 5.09 -5.89
C ALA A 48 -5.25 5.71 -7.11
N LYS A 49 -4.28 5.00 -7.70
CA LYS A 49 -3.61 5.44 -8.93
C LYS A 49 -4.57 5.54 -10.11
N ARG A 50 -5.46 4.56 -10.28
CA ARG A 50 -6.43 4.52 -11.37
C ARG A 50 -7.50 5.61 -11.26
N GLU A 51 -7.98 5.84 -10.04
CA GLU A 51 -9.09 6.76 -9.75
C GLU A 51 -8.61 8.15 -9.31
N ASN A 52 -7.29 8.42 -9.37
CA ASN A 52 -6.66 9.66 -8.92
C ASN A 52 -7.04 10.07 -7.48
N LEU A 53 -7.05 9.09 -6.56
CA LEU A 53 -7.30 9.32 -5.13
C LEU A 53 -6.01 9.70 -4.40
N ASP A 54 -6.18 10.36 -3.26
CA ASP A 54 -5.08 10.76 -2.38
C ASP A 54 -4.47 9.54 -1.68
N MET A 55 -3.30 9.11 -2.17
CA MET A 55 -2.59 7.93 -1.68
C MET A 55 -2.06 8.12 -0.25
N GLU A 56 -1.53 9.29 0.08
CA GLU A 56 -1.05 9.58 1.43
C GLU A 56 -2.17 9.45 2.47
N ASN A 57 -3.34 10.00 2.16
CA ASN A 57 -4.52 9.86 3.02
C ASN A 57 -5.01 8.41 3.11
N ILE A 58 -4.92 7.63 2.03
CA ILE A 58 -5.25 6.20 2.06
C ILE A 58 -4.31 5.44 2.99
N VAL A 59 -2.99 5.64 2.87
CA VAL A 59 -2.00 5.02 3.76
C VAL A 59 -2.27 5.41 5.21
N ALA A 60 -2.45 6.69 5.51
CA ALA A 60 -2.72 7.14 6.87
C ALA A 60 -4.02 6.53 7.43
N SER A 61 -5.07 6.44 6.61
CA SER A 61 -6.37 5.90 7.03
C SER A 61 -6.33 4.41 7.34
N ILE A 62 -5.69 3.60 6.48
CA ILE A 62 -5.64 2.15 6.71
C ILE A 62 -4.85 1.80 7.97
N PHE A 63 -3.74 2.49 8.24
CA PHE A 63 -2.95 2.30 9.47
C PHE A 63 -3.68 2.74 10.75
N GLN A 64 -4.73 3.57 10.64
CA GLN A 64 -5.61 3.88 11.77
C GLN A 64 -6.72 2.83 11.97
N ILE A 65 -7.08 2.11 10.90
CA ILE A 65 -8.19 1.15 10.91
C ILE A 65 -7.71 -0.26 11.24
N ALA A 66 -6.53 -0.65 10.74
CA ALA A 66 -6.02 -2.01 10.81
C ALA A 66 -4.51 -2.05 11.04
N ASP A 67 -4.04 -3.13 11.67
CA ASP A 67 -2.63 -3.48 11.68
C ASP A 67 -2.23 -4.14 10.34
N ILE A 68 -1.17 -3.64 9.71
CA ILE A 68 -0.65 -4.19 8.45
C ILE A 68 0.58 -5.03 8.80
N LYS A 69 0.42 -6.35 8.74
CA LYS A 69 1.52 -7.27 9.10
C LYS A 69 2.77 -7.02 8.27
N GLY A 70 3.88 -6.81 8.98
CA GLY A 70 5.20 -6.65 8.36
C GLY A 70 5.42 -5.31 7.66
N MET A 71 4.60 -4.29 7.93
CA MET A 71 4.79 -2.97 7.36
C MET A 71 4.47 -1.87 8.36
N THR A 72 5.29 -0.83 8.35
CA THR A 72 5.09 0.39 9.15
C THR A 72 4.44 1.49 8.31
N ILE A 73 3.79 2.45 8.97
CA ILE A 73 3.27 3.66 8.29
C ILE A 73 4.37 4.42 7.54
N LYS A 74 5.60 4.46 8.09
CA LYS A 74 6.76 5.07 7.45
C LYS A 74 7.06 4.41 6.10
N GLN A 75 7.13 3.08 6.07
CA GLN A 75 7.30 2.32 4.82
C GLN A 75 6.15 2.55 3.85
N GLY A 76 4.90 2.61 4.34
CA GLY A 76 3.74 2.97 3.52
C GLY A 76 3.86 4.34 2.85
N MET A 77 4.30 5.36 3.59
CA MET A 77 4.51 6.71 3.05
C MET A 77 5.69 6.77 2.08
N GLU A 78 6.74 5.98 2.32
CA GLU A 78 7.88 5.84 1.41
C GLU A 78 7.47 5.23 0.06
N ILE A 79 6.60 4.22 0.07
CA ILE A 79 5.99 3.65 -1.14
C ILE A 79 5.25 4.75 -1.94
N VAL A 80 4.43 5.56 -1.28
CA VAL A 80 3.70 6.66 -1.93
C VAL A 80 4.67 7.69 -2.53
N ASN A 81 5.72 8.05 -1.78
CA ASN A 81 6.77 8.93 -2.28
C ASN A 81 7.44 8.38 -3.55
N HIS A 82 7.77 7.10 -3.60
CA HIS A 82 8.33 6.48 -4.81
C HIS A 82 7.36 6.49 -6.00
N ILE A 83 6.07 6.28 -5.76
CA ILE A 83 5.05 6.34 -6.82
C ILE A 83 4.96 7.76 -7.39
N LYS A 84 4.84 8.78 -6.53
CA LYS A 84 4.58 10.17 -6.94
C LYS A 84 5.83 10.89 -7.43
N ASN A 85 6.93 10.79 -6.70
CA ASN A 85 8.12 11.60 -6.92
C ASN A 85 9.22 10.88 -7.71
N ASN A 86 9.22 9.54 -7.71
CA ASN A 86 10.19 8.75 -8.49
C ASN A 86 9.57 8.03 -9.70
N ASN A 87 8.26 8.17 -9.92
CA ASN A 87 7.52 7.60 -11.06
C ASN A 87 7.68 6.07 -11.17
N LEU A 88 7.63 5.39 -10.04
CA LEU A 88 7.60 3.92 -9.96
C LEU A 88 6.17 3.40 -10.19
N GLY A 89 6.06 2.16 -10.70
CA GLY A 89 4.84 1.39 -10.58
C GLY A 89 4.51 1.12 -9.11
N VAL A 90 3.24 0.81 -8.80
CA VAL A 90 2.86 0.50 -7.41
C VAL A 90 3.71 -0.66 -6.89
N PHE A 91 3.74 -1.79 -7.60
CA PHE A 91 4.55 -2.95 -7.21
C PHE A 91 6.05 -2.66 -7.17
N ASP A 92 6.57 -1.83 -8.07
CA ASP A 92 7.99 -1.45 -8.02
C ASP A 92 8.32 -0.67 -6.75
N ALA A 93 7.43 0.23 -6.32
CA ALA A 93 7.60 0.98 -5.09
C ALA A 93 7.54 0.06 -3.85
N PHE A 94 6.65 -0.94 -3.84
CA PHE A 94 6.66 -1.97 -2.78
C PHE A 94 7.97 -2.74 -2.77
N ASN A 95 8.45 -3.22 -3.93
CA ASN A 95 9.72 -3.95 -4.00
C ASN A 95 10.91 -3.09 -3.55
N ALA A 96 10.93 -1.80 -3.90
CA ALA A 96 11.98 -0.88 -3.46
C ALA A 96 12.08 -0.77 -1.93
N VAL A 97 10.92 -0.72 -1.25
CA VAL A 97 10.86 -0.60 0.22
C VAL A 97 11.04 -1.94 0.91
N LEU A 98 10.41 -3.00 0.42
CA LEU A 98 10.46 -4.35 1.01
C LEU A 98 11.81 -5.05 0.78
N ALA A 99 12.62 -4.59 -0.17
CA ALA A 99 14.00 -5.07 -0.32
C ALA A 99 14.88 -4.67 0.87
N GLU A 100 14.47 -3.69 1.70
CA GLU A 100 15.20 -3.27 2.91
C GLU A 100 16.69 -2.99 2.64
N GLY A 101 16.99 -2.37 1.50
CA GLY A 101 18.35 -2.03 1.06
C GLY A 101 19.15 -3.19 0.45
N GLN A 102 18.60 -4.39 0.36
CA GLN A 102 19.21 -5.50 -0.35
C GLN A 102 19.29 -5.22 -1.86
N PRO A 103 20.30 -5.77 -2.56
CA PRO A 103 20.35 -5.71 -4.02
C PRO A 103 19.10 -6.35 -4.65
N ILE A 104 18.48 -5.64 -5.59
CA ILE A 104 17.31 -6.14 -6.32
C ILE A 104 17.76 -6.80 -7.62
N ILE A 105 17.37 -8.05 -7.82
CA ILE A 105 17.51 -8.75 -9.11
C ILE A 105 16.41 -8.24 -10.04
N SER A 106 16.75 -7.46 -11.06
CA SER A 106 15.75 -6.87 -11.96
C SER A 106 16.33 -6.46 -13.31
N SER A 107 15.45 -6.34 -14.31
CA SER A 107 15.74 -5.66 -15.58
C SER A 107 15.45 -4.16 -15.51
N ASP A 108 14.71 -3.69 -14.50
CA ASP A 108 14.37 -2.29 -14.32
C ASP A 108 15.55 -1.52 -13.69
N ARG A 109 16.05 -0.52 -14.42
CA ARG A 109 17.13 0.35 -13.98
C ARG A 109 16.67 1.48 -13.06
N LYS A 110 15.36 1.65 -12.85
CA LYS A 110 14.82 2.70 -11.96
C LYS A 110 15.29 2.54 -10.51
N TYR A 111 15.44 1.31 -10.02
CA TYR A 111 15.96 1.06 -8.67
C TYR A 111 17.35 1.67 -8.44
N GLY A 112 18.24 1.58 -9.43
CA GLY A 112 19.57 2.19 -9.34
C GLY A 112 19.54 3.71 -9.18
N LYS A 113 18.52 4.40 -9.72
CA LYS A 113 18.32 5.85 -9.52
C LYS A 113 17.89 6.19 -8.10
N LEU A 114 17.39 5.22 -7.34
CA LEU A 114 17.05 5.34 -5.92
C LEU A 114 18.25 5.01 -5.02
N GLY A 115 19.41 4.68 -5.59
CA GLY A 115 20.58 4.22 -4.83
C GLY A 115 20.50 2.76 -4.39
N ILE A 116 19.50 2.01 -4.86
CA ILE A 116 19.36 0.57 -4.56
C ILE A 116 20.25 -0.22 -5.52
N PRO A 117 21.15 -1.10 -5.04
CA PRO A 117 21.97 -1.94 -5.91
C PRO A 117 21.10 -2.83 -6.81
N VAL A 118 21.41 -2.90 -8.10
CA VAL A 118 20.68 -3.75 -9.06
C VAL A 118 21.59 -4.85 -9.58
N ILE A 119 21.14 -6.09 -9.47
CA ILE A 119 21.74 -7.24 -10.15
C ILE A 119 21.01 -7.40 -11.48
N PRO A 120 21.65 -7.11 -12.63
CA PRO A 120 20.99 -7.11 -13.92
C PRO A 120 20.67 -8.53 -14.40
N LEU A 121 19.49 -8.72 -14.99
CA LEU A 121 19.08 -9.99 -15.62
C LEU A 121 19.72 -10.24 -17.00
N LYS A 122 20.31 -9.22 -17.62
CA LYS A 122 21.04 -9.35 -18.88
C LYS A 122 22.53 -9.38 -18.57
N VAL A 123 23.18 -10.48 -18.93
CA VAL A 123 24.63 -10.68 -18.88
C VAL A 123 25.25 -10.16 -20.17
#